data_AF-A0A832CIW1-F1
#
_entry.id   AF-A0A832CIW1-F1
#
_cell.length_a   1.000
_cell.length_b   1.000
_cell.length_c   1.000
_cell.angle_alpha   90.00
_cell.angle_beta   90.00
_cell.angle_gamma   90.00
#
_symmetry.space_group_name_H-M   'P 1'
#
loop_
_entity.id
_entity.type
_entity.pdbx_description
1 polymer ?
#
loop_
_entity_poly.entity_id
_entity_poly.type
_entity_poly.pdbx_seq_one_letter_code
_entity_poly.pdbx_strand_id
1 'polypeptide(L)'
;MSLKAGDVLSNREISRIFNVSVRRGIRYSGSLKTGIRHVVLTTVLNKTPEEGVANPYHDRFEGGCLLYTGEGLHGNQQMRRGNLVLKLQMEKRYPIFVFEKKTPGKYMFLGRYNVTSVETEKQPDVDGKMR
;
A
#
# COMPACT_ATOMS: atom_id res chain seq x y z
N MET A 1 -2.06 -11.88 19.03
CA MET A 1 -1.93 -12.74 17.83
C MET A 1 -0.59 -12.41 17.20
N SER A 2 0.27 -13.41 16.94
CA SER A 2 1.55 -13.17 16.26
C SER A 2 1.37 -13.50 14.78
N LEU A 3 1.53 -12.48 13.91
CA LEU A 3 1.41 -12.61 12.47
C LEU A 3 2.76 -13.02 11.87
N LYS A 4 2.76 -14.06 11.03
CA LYS A 4 3.93 -14.56 10.30
C LYS A 4 3.78 -14.35 8.81
N ALA A 5 4.89 -14.12 8.12
CA ALA A 5 4.87 -14.02 6.67
C ALA A 5 4.26 -15.30 6.07
N GLY A 6 3.34 -15.13 5.11
CA GLY A 6 2.53 -16.21 4.55
C GLY A 6 1.14 -16.35 5.18
N ASP A 7 0.87 -15.77 6.35
CA ASP A 7 -0.46 -15.79 6.94
C ASP A 7 -1.47 -15.10 6.02
N VAL A 8 -2.62 -15.73 5.78
CA VAL A 8 -3.68 -15.20 4.91
C VAL A 8 -4.84 -14.69 5.73
N LEU A 9 -5.21 -13.43 5.53
CA LEU A 9 -6.33 -12.78 6.22
C LEU A 9 -7.33 -12.19 5.23
N SER A 10 -8.56 -12.05 5.69
CA SER A 10 -9.58 -11.27 5.00
C SER A 10 -9.39 -9.77 5.24
N ASN A 11 -10.01 -8.96 4.36
CA ASN A 11 -10.02 -7.50 4.52
C ASN A 11 -10.62 -7.06 5.88
N ARG A 12 -11.64 -7.80 6.38
CA ARG A 12 -12.28 -7.53 7.67
C ARG A 12 -11.36 -7.89 8.83
N GLU A 13 -10.64 -8.99 8.75
CA GLU A 13 -9.65 -9.36 9.77
C GLU A 13 -8.51 -8.35 9.85
N ILE A 14 -7.96 -7.92 8.71
CA ILE A 14 -6.95 -6.85 8.66
C ILE A 14 -7.49 -5.57 9.32
N SER A 15 -8.68 -5.13 8.93
CA SER A 15 -9.30 -3.93 9.50
C SER A 15 -9.49 -4.03 11.01
N ARG A 16 -9.98 -5.18 11.51
CA ARG A 16 -10.20 -5.43 12.94
C ARG A 16 -8.90 -5.51 13.73
N ILE A 17 -7.91 -6.25 13.25
CA ILE A 17 -6.62 -6.46 13.94
C ILE A 17 -5.84 -5.16 14.01
N PHE A 18 -5.78 -4.41 12.91
CA PHE A 18 -4.98 -3.20 12.83
C PHE A 18 -5.77 -1.91 13.14
N ASN A 19 -7.09 -1.99 13.37
CA ASN A 19 -7.94 -0.81 13.56
C ASN A 19 -7.71 0.24 12.45
N VAL A 20 -7.88 -0.20 11.20
CA VAL A 20 -7.74 0.63 9.99
C VAL A 20 -8.96 0.47 9.08
N SER A 21 -9.17 1.43 8.16
CA SER A 21 -10.27 1.34 7.20
C SER A 21 -10.14 0.13 6.26
N VAL A 22 -11.26 -0.36 5.72
CA VAL A 22 -11.30 -1.45 4.72
C VAL A 22 -11.05 -0.98 3.27
N ARG A 23 -10.88 0.32 3.05
CA ARG A 23 -10.74 0.93 1.72
C ARG A 23 -9.29 1.35 1.47
N ARG A 24 -8.93 1.52 0.19
CA ARG A 24 -7.63 2.00 -0.30
C ARG A 24 -6.46 1.01 -0.13
N GLY A 25 -5.39 1.27 -0.87
CA GLY A 25 -4.11 0.56 -0.81
C GLY A 25 -3.31 0.90 0.45
N ILE A 26 -3.23 2.20 0.77
CA ILE A 26 -2.54 2.75 1.94
C ILE A 26 -3.57 3.03 3.04
N ARG A 27 -3.41 2.39 4.20
CA ARG A 27 -4.33 2.50 5.35
C ARG A 27 -3.52 2.74 6.60
N TYR A 28 -4.03 3.50 7.54
CA TYR A 28 -3.26 3.81 8.75
C TYR A 28 -4.16 4.02 9.96
N SER A 29 -3.60 3.74 11.14
CA SER A 29 -4.23 4.00 12.43
C SER A 29 -3.67 5.30 13.01
N GLY A 30 -4.57 6.16 13.52
CA GLY A 30 -4.21 7.51 13.95
C GLY A 30 -4.47 8.55 12.85
N SER A 31 -3.80 9.69 12.93
CA SER A 31 -3.98 10.77 11.95
C SER A 31 -2.71 11.59 11.77
N LEU A 32 -2.60 12.32 10.65
CA LEU A 32 -1.49 13.26 10.42
C LEU A 32 -1.44 14.38 11.47
N LYS A 33 -2.56 14.69 12.15
CA LYS A 33 -2.62 15.73 13.19
C LYS A 33 -2.17 15.22 14.56
N THR A 34 -2.59 14.00 14.91
CA THR A 34 -2.41 13.43 16.26
C THR A 34 -1.31 12.37 16.34
N GLY A 35 -0.67 12.06 15.20
CA GLY A 35 0.32 11.00 15.07
C GLY A 35 -0.23 9.73 14.42
N ILE A 36 0.62 9.13 13.59
CA ILE A 36 0.38 7.83 12.97
C ILE A 36 0.96 6.74 13.87
N ARG A 37 0.16 5.73 14.20
CA ARG A 37 0.60 4.60 15.02
C ARG A 37 1.23 3.50 14.19
N HIS A 38 0.62 3.18 13.05
CA HIS A 38 1.09 2.18 12.10
C HIS A 38 0.34 2.31 10.76
N VAL A 39 0.92 1.69 9.73
CA VAL A 39 0.37 1.63 8.38
C VAL A 39 0.12 0.17 7.99
N VAL A 40 -0.97 -0.06 7.28
CA VAL A 40 -1.22 -1.28 6.52
C VAL A 40 -1.17 -0.92 5.04
N LEU A 41 -0.30 -1.59 4.30
CA LEU A 41 -0.15 -1.46 2.86
C LEU A 41 -0.72 -2.71 2.19
N THR A 42 -1.57 -2.53 1.19
CA THR A 42 -2.03 -3.62 0.33
C THR A 42 -1.51 -3.39 -1.09
N THR A 43 -0.88 -4.41 -1.65
CA THR A 43 -0.30 -4.41 -3.00
C THR A 43 -0.88 -5.56 -3.83
N VAL A 44 -0.81 -5.43 -5.15
CA VAL A 44 -1.18 -6.47 -6.11
C VAL A 44 -0.02 -6.63 -7.08
N LEU A 45 0.79 -7.67 -6.88
CA LEU A 45 2.01 -7.93 -7.66
C LEU A 45 1.73 -8.63 -8.99
N ASN A 46 0.70 -9.49 -9.00
CA ASN A 46 0.27 -10.22 -10.19
C ASN A 46 -1.16 -9.81 -10.48
N LYS A 47 -1.37 -9.14 -11.63
CA LYS A 47 -2.69 -8.68 -12.06
C LYS A 47 -3.13 -9.47 -13.27
N THR A 48 -4.40 -9.84 -13.28
CA THR A 48 -5.09 -10.17 -14.53
C THR A 48 -5.18 -8.93 -15.43
N PRO A 49 -5.34 -9.08 -16.76
CA PRO A 49 -5.57 -7.95 -17.66
C PRO A 49 -6.70 -7.03 -17.18
N GLU A 50 -7.80 -7.60 -16.69
CA GLU A 50 -8.96 -6.86 -16.18
C GLU A 50 -8.62 -6.07 -14.90
N GLU A 51 -7.85 -6.66 -13.98
CA GLU A 51 -7.35 -5.96 -12.79
C GLU A 51 -6.33 -4.88 -13.13
N GLY A 52 -5.56 -5.04 -14.21
CA GLY A 52 -4.62 -4.04 -14.71
C GLY A 52 -5.33 -2.77 -15.18
N VAL A 53 -6.47 -2.91 -15.86
CA VAL A 53 -7.31 -1.77 -16.27
C VAL A 53 -7.87 -1.04 -15.04
N ALA A 54 -8.38 -1.78 -14.05
CA ALA A 54 -8.95 -1.18 -12.84
C ALA A 54 -7.91 -0.61 -11.86
N ASN A 55 -6.67 -1.09 -11.92
CA ASN A 55 -5.58 -0.69 -11.07
C ASN A 55 -4.32 -0.47 -11.93
N PRO A 56 -4.06 0.77 -12.38
CA PRO A 56 -2.96 1.09 -13.29
C PRO A 56 -1.58 1.12 -12.60
N TYR A 57 -1.50 0.78 -11.31
CA TYR A 57 -0.24 0.84 -10.54
C TYR A 57 0.72 -0.29 -10.91
N HIS A 58 2.02 -0.01 -11.04
CA HIS A 58 3.00 -1.05 -11.39
C HIS A 58 3.87 -1.43 -10.18
N ASP A 59 3.22 -1.93 -9.13
CA ASP A 59 3.90 -2.46 -7.96
C ASP A 59 4.73 -3.69 -8.33
N ARG A 60 5.98 -3.75 -7.86
CA ARG A 60 6.92 -4.83 -8.20
C ARG A 60 8.00 -5.00 -7.16
N PHE A 61 8.60 -6.19 -7.10
CA PHE A 61 9.85 -6.39 -6.37
C PHE A 61 11.04 -6.16 -7.30
N GLU A 62 11.99 -5.35 -6.86
CA GLU A 62 13.23 -5.07 -7.58
C GLU A 62 14.36 -4.82 -6.57
N GLY A 63 15.51 -5.48 -6.76
CA GLY A 63 16.67 -5.29 -5.87
C GLY A 63 16.41 -5.63 -4.39
N GLY A 64 15.45 -6.51 -4.08
CA GLY A 64 15.05 -6.84 -2.71
C GLY A 64 14.10 -5.82 -2.06
N CYS A 65 13.69 -4.79 -2.80
CA CYS A 65 12.74 -3.77 -2.37
C CYS A 65 11.39 -3.96 -3.05
N LEU A 66 10.30 -3.66 -2.33
CA LEU A 66 8.99 -3.46 -2.93
C LEU A 66 8.91 -2.03 -3.45
N LEU A 67 8.88 -1.87 -4.78
CA LEU A 67 8.51 -0.61 -5.41
C LEU A 67 7.00 -0.52 -5.39
N TYR A 68 6.48 0.41 -4.60
CA TYR A 68 5.04 0.61 -4.40
C TYR A 68 4.59 1.94 -5.01
N THR A 69 3.56 1.88 -5.84
CA THR A 69 3.00 3.08 -6.48
C THR A 69 2.12 3.83 -5.48
N GLY A 70 2.30 5.15 -5.36
CA GLY A 70 1.49 5.98 -4.46
C GLY A 70 -0.01 5.95 -4.78
N GLU A 71 -0.83 6.52 -3.88
CA GLU A 71 -2.26 6.69 -4.12
C GLU A 71 -2.58 7.91 -5.00
N GLY A 72 -3.60 7.74 -5.85
CA GLY A 72 -4.07 8.73 -6.83
C GLY A 72 -4.23 8.07 -8.20
N LEU A 73 -5.47 7.94 -8.68
CA LEU A 73 -5.81 7.17 -9.89
C LEU A 73 -5.83 8.01 -11.17
N HIS A 74 -5.97 9.33 -11.04
CA HIS A 74 -6.08 10.27 -12.16
C HIS A 74 -5.06 11.39 -12.00
N GLY A 75 -4.34 11.71 -13.08
CA GLY A 75 -3.34 12.78 -13.11
C GLY A 75 -2.22 12.65 -12.05
N ASN A 76 -1.33 13.65 -12.00
CA ASN A 76 -0.14 13.60 -11.17
C ASN A 76 -0.50 13.37 -9.70
N GLN A 77 0.15 12.37 -9.10
CA GLN A 77 -0.05 12.06 -7.69
C GLN A 77 0.46 13.19 -6.80
N GLN A 78 -0.22 13.40 -5.68
CA GLN A 78 0.13 14.46 -4.74
C GLN A 78 0.70 13.86 -3.45
N MET A 79 1.68 14.55 -2.87
CA MET A 79 2.25 14.21 -1.56
C MET A 79 1.29 14.61 -0.43
N ARG A 80 0.13 13.94 -0.37
CA ARG A 80 -0.95 14.18 0.59
C ARG A 80 -1.48 12.84 1.08
N ARG A 81 -2.19 12.85 2.21
CA ARG A 81 -2.87 11.65 2.78
C ARG A 81 -1.91 10.46 2.87
N GLY A 82 -2.23 9.31 2.26
CA GLY A 82 -1.45 8.08 2.34
C GLY A 82 -0.02 8.24 1.83
N ASN A 83 0.19 9.01 0.76
CA ASN A 83 1.53 9.28 0.23
C ASN A 83 2.40 10.05 1.23
N LEU A 84 1.81 11.08 1.85
CA LEU A 84 2.50 11.86 2.88
C LEU A 84 2.80 11.01 4.12
N VAL A 85 1.88 10.11 4.50
CA VAL A 85 2.12 9.14 5.57
C VAL A 85 3.34 8.28 5.21
N LEU A 86 3.39 7.63 4.04
CA LEU A 86 4.56 6.82 3.66
C LEU A 86 5.86 7.64 3.69
N LYS A 87 5.88 8.86 3.15
CA LYS A 87 7.07 9.73 3.19
C LYS A 87 7.53 10.03 4.63
N LEU A 88 6.60 10.38 5.52
CA LEU A 88 6.92 10.70 6.91
C LEU A 88 7.41 9.48 7.71
N GLN A 89 7.14 8.26 7.26
CA GLN A 89 7.60 7.05 7.95
C GLN A 89 9.14 6.97 8.00
N MET A 90 9.83 7.50 6.99
CA MET A 90 11.30 7.59 6.96
C MET A 90 11.87 8.28 8.21
N GLU A 91 11.15 9.29 8.73
CA GLU A 91 11.56 10.05 9.92
C GLU A 91 10.89 9.54 11.20
N LYS A 92 9.58 9.24 11.15
CA LYS A 92 8.78 8.93 12.33
C LYS A 92 8.82 7.46 12.74
N ARG A 93 9.31 6.57 11.87
CA ARG A 93 9.64 5.16 12.14
C ARG A 93 8.49 4.31 12.74
N TYR A 94 7.23 4.66 12.48
CA TYR A 94 6.13 3.75 12.79
C TYR A 94 6.14 2.54 11.84
N PRO A 95 5.62 1.38 12.28
CA PRO A 95 5.65 0.17 11.47
C PRO A 95 4.72 0.22 10.27
N ILE A 96 5.16 -0.37 9.16
CA ILE A 96 4.34 -0.67 7.98
C ILE A 96 4.17 -2.18 7.88
N PHE A 97 2.93 -2.64 7.85
CA PHE A 97 2.55 -4.03 7.63
C PHE A 97 2.08 -4.21 6.19
N VAL A 98 2.76 -5.05 5.41
CA VAL A 98 2.49 -5.18 3.98
C VAL A 98 1.77 -6.49 3.70
N PHE A 99 0.75 -6.40 2.84
CA PHE A 99 -0.07 -7.52 2.42
C PHE A 99 -0.18 -7.58 0.89
N GLU A 100 0.01 -8.76 0.31
CA GLU A 100 -0.29 -9.02 -1.10
C GLU A 100 -1.72 -9.54 -1.22
N LYS A 101 -2.53 -8.91 -2.07
CA LYS A 101 -3.83 -9.47 -2.46
C LYS A 101 -3.59 -10.67 -3.39
N LYS A 102 -3.93 -11.89 -2.96
CA LYS A 102 -3.78 -13.10 -3.79
C LYS A 102 -5.01 -13.38 -4.63
N THR A 103 -6.18 -13.21 -4.04
CA THR A 103 -7.49 -13.39 -4.68
C THR A 103 -8.49 -12.40 -4.08
N PRO A 104 -9.69 -12.22 -4.66
CA PRO A 104 -10.70 -11.35 -4.09
C PRO A 104 -10.95 -11.62 -2.60
N GLY A 105 -10.65 -10.62 -1.76
CA GLY A 105 -10.87 -10.69 -0.32
C GLY A 105 -9.82 -11.47 0.48
N LYS A 106 -8.76 -12.02 -0.13
CA LYS A 106 -7.69 -12.75 0.56
C LYS A 106 -6.34 -12.05 0.40
N TYR A 107 -5.70 -11.77 1.54
CA TYR A 107 -4.50 -10.97 1.65
C TYR A 107 -3.44 -11.73 2.43
N MET A 108 -2.33 -12.03 1.79
CA MET A 108 -1.19 -12.71 2.38
C MET A 108 -0.25 -11.69 3.03
N PHE A 109 0.10 -11.88 4.30
CA PHE A 109 1.05 -11.03 5.01
C PHE A 109 2.46 -11.24 4.46
N LEU A 110 3.10 -10.18 3.99
CA LEU A 110 4.47 -10.22 3.49
C LEU A 110 5.51 -9.90 4.57
N GLY A 111 5.09 -9.24 5.66
CA GLY A 111 5.97 -8.83 6.75
C GLY A 111 5.93 -7.34 7.05
N ARG A 112 6.91 -6.90 7.83
CA ARG A 112 7.10 -5.50 8.22
C ARG A 112 8.13 -4.84 7.30
N TYR A 113 7.81 -3.63 6.85
CA TYR A 113 8.62 -2.86 5.90
C TYR A 113 8.94 -1.48 6.46
N ASN A 114 9.95 -0.85 5.88
CA ASN A 114 10.30 0.57 6.06
C ASN A 114 10.41 1.22 4.69
N VAL A 115 10.10 2.51 4.61
CA VAL A 115 10.35 3.30 3.40
C VAL A 115 11.82 3.70 3.37
N THR A 116 12.50 3.33 2.28
CA THR A 116 13.94 3.59 2.08
C THR A 116 14.19 4.78 1.17
N SER A 117 13.39 4.95 0.11
CA SER A 117 13.42 6.08 -0.81
C SER A 117 12.00 6.47 -1.24
N VAL A 118 11.88 7.66 -1.85
CA VAL A 118 10.66 8.10 -2.54
C VAL A 118 11.09 8.70 -3.87
N GLU A 119 10.53 8.18 -4.95
CA GLU A 119 10.91 8.50 -6.32
C GLU A 119 9.67 8.87 -7.14
N THR A 120 9.88 9.43 -8.33
CA THR A 120 8.81 9.76 -9.28
C THR A 120 9.03 8.97 -10.56
N GLU A 121 7.98 8.31 -11.03
CA GLU A 121 7.97 7.52 -12.25
C GLU A 121 6.76 7.94 -13.09
N LYS A 122 6.89 7.94 -14.42
CA LYS A 122 5.76 8.18 -15.32
C LYS A 122 5.02 6.87 -15.57
N GLN A 123 3.74 6.84 -15.24
CA GLN A 123 2.87 5.68 -15.46
C GLN A 123 1.52 6.13 -16.03
N PRO A 124 0.79 5.28 -16.76
CA PRO A 124 -0.57 5.58 -17.12
C PRO A 124 -1.43 5.76 -15.86
N ASP A 125 -2.40 6.65 -15.96
CA ASP A 125 -3.52 6.73 -15.05
C ASP A 125 -4.63 5.77 -15.47
N VAL A 126 -5.75 5.73 -14.74
CA VAL A 126 -6.84 4.80 -15.04
C VAL A 126 -7.54 5.12 -16.37
N ASP A 127 -7.37 6.33 -16.90
CA ASP A 127 -7.86 6.76 -18.21
C ASP A 127 -6.81 6.54 -19.33
N GLY A 128 -5.68 5.92 -19.02
CA GLY A 128 -4.57 5.67 -19.95
C GLY A 128 -3.68 6.88 -20.22
N LYS A 129 -3.86 8.00 -19.50
CA LYS A 129 -3.04 9.21 -19.68
C LYS A 129 -1.77 9.10 -18.85
N MET A 130 -0.63 9.44 -19.45
CA MET A 130 0.65 9.46 -18.72
C MET A 130 0.65 10.55 -17.65
N ARG A 131 1.00 10.17 -16.42
CA ARG A 131 1.09 11.02 -15.23
C ARG A 131 2.32 10.72 -14.38
#